data_AF-A0AA39TS38-F1
#
_entry.id   AF-A0AA39TS38-F1
#
_cell.length_a   1.000
_cell.length_b   1.000
_cell.length_c   1.000
_cell.angle_alpha   90.00
_cell.angle_beta   90.00
_cell.angle_gamma   90.00
#
_symmetry.space_group_name_H-M   'P 1'
#
loop_
_entity.id
_entity.type
_entity.pdbx_description
1 polymer ?
#
loop_
_entity_poly.entity_id
_entity_poly.type
_entity_poly.pdbx_seq_one_letter_code
_entity_poly.pdbx_strand_id
1 'polypeptide(L)'
;MGVAKLWPLLDEFSARKSVYELTIASTNRPPHAFRLGIDVSLWFFHAEYGQEGENPELRTLFFRLELLLHNPIQPLFIFDGPGRPAWKRGKRINTWAQNPLTDGLKAFIEAFGFEWRMAPGEAEAELAYLNAAGIIDGVLTDDVDAFLFGAQTVWRNPSSTHAQTSDTEKKNFVMVFQDVKLSRAELILIALCAGGDYSPEGLPGCGPNTAKGLAHAGHADRLYHVATTQTREELLAYLPIWRAEVIQELRTNSSGCLGHKHNRLANSVPATFPDINILLAYTEPVTSPLERYIDIDWMKKEPNVPAIAALCEMYFEWGYKESVVKRFRTLIWPGLALRVLRRYIIEGEQGKDEKYVWRKFAANEAVDVGEAGWMTKIHSTREHQSTGRALQYRVEIDVSVPVRLAESGVQGWRRPTGAGPDAADFLQFEDRATDSAEDQRGPLRVWLPAVMVQKARPALVEEFEEMIRCRKEKKKPKGKKKVTEEMSGDDEPPTSPRKKKTAATPSATPRTPTKRKSKSALPTKARRRGPEDDMVRKSPRKNKLDSPSRRLREGSPTRGKAKSKPIEVIVISSDDEGSDSDAMVFVG
;
A
#
# COMPACT_ATOMS: atom_id res chain seq x y z
N MET A 1 11.14 7.71 -3.98
CA MET A 1 11.93 8.93 -4.21
C MET A 1 12.54 8.84 -5.60
N GLY A 2 13.86 8.72 -5.76
CA GLY A 2 14.51 8.39 -7.05
C GLY A 2 14.37 9.43 -8.15
N VAL A 3 14.31 8.95 -9.40
CA VAL A 3 14.07 9.77 -10.61
C VAL A 3 12.67 10.40 -10.56
N ALA A 4 12.55 11.55 -9.88
CA ALA A 4 11.27 12.20 -9.56
C ALA A 4 10.38 12.53 -10.79
N LYS A 5 10.96 12.56 -11.99
CA LYS A 5 10.28 12.84 -13.26
C LYS A 5 9.85 11.56 -14.03
N LEU A 6 10.10 10.37 -13.48
CA LEU A 6 9.83 9.09 -14.14
C LEU A 6 8.42 8.57 -13.87
N TRP A 7 7.85 8.80 -12.68
CA TRP A 7 6.46 8.39 -12.38
C TRP A 7 5.43 8.87 -13.42
N PRO A 8 5.44 10.13 -13.91
CA PRO A 8 4.52 10.56 -14.97
C PRO A 8 4.67 9.84 -16.32
N LEU A 9 5.80 9.17 -16.58
CA LEU A 9 5.99 8.30 -17.74
C LEU A 9 5.52 6.85 -17.50
N LEU A 10 5.24 6.50 -16.24
CA LEU A 10 4.79 5.18 -15.81
C LEU A 10 3.31 5.15 -15.40
N ASP A 11 2.68 6.30 -15.15
CA ASP A 11 1.27 6.42 -14.74
C ASP A 11 0.31 5.73 -15.73
N GLU A 12 0.64 5.69 -17.04
CA GLU A 12 -0.14 4.96 -18.06
C GLU A 12 -0.12 3.43 -17.90
N PHE A 13 0.84 2.88 -17.15
CA PHE A 13 0.96 1.46 -16.79
C PHE A 13 0.50 1.18 -15.35
N SER A 14 -0.14 2.16 -14.70
CA SER A 14 -0.59 2.07 -13.31
C SER A 14 -2.07 1.70 -13.21
N ALA A 15 -2.41 0.89 -12.20
CA ALA A 15 -3.79 0.56 -11.85
C ALA A 15 -3.99 0.63 -10.34
N ARG A 16 -5.00 1.38 -9.88
CA ARG A 16 -5.44 1.35 -8.48
C ARG A 16 -6.17 0.03 -8.23
N LYS A 17 -5.66 -0.81 -7.32
CA LYS A 17 -6.25 -2.11 -6.96
C LYS A 17 -6.30 -2.30 -5.45
N SER A 18 -7.23 -3.13 -4.98
CA SER A 18 -7.25 -3.53 -3.57
C SER A 18 -6.10 -4.52 -3.29
N VAL A 19 -5.44 -4.37 -2.14
CA VAL A 19 -4.42 -5.35 -1.68
C VAL A 19 -5.05 -6.74 -1.56
N TYR A 20 -6.30 -6.82 -1.11
CA TYR A 20 -7.03 -8.08 -0.98
C TYR A 20 -7.35 -8.71 -2.35
N GLU A 21 -7.74 -7.90 -3.32
CA GLU A 21 -8.05 -8.34 -4.71
C GLU A 21 -6.82 -8.95 -5.39
N LEU A 22 -5.67 -8.28 -5.26
CA LEU A 22 -4.38 -8.73 -5.81
C LEU A 22 -3.92 -10.07 -5.25
N THR A 23 -4.26 -10.33 -3.99
CA THR A 23 -3.66 -11.40 -3.20
C THR A 23 -4.58 -12.61 -3.09
N ILE A 24 -5.90 -12.42 -3.07
CA ILE A 24 -6.86 -13.52 -2.93
C ILE A 24 -6.80 -14.53 -4.08
N ALA A 25 -6.46 -14.10 -5.29
CA ALA A 25 -6.32 -15.01 -6.43
C ALA A 25 -5.22 -16.07 -6.22
N SER A 26 -4.14 -15.73 -5.49
CA SER A 26 -3.05 -16.66 -5.18
C SER A 26 -3.50 -17.83 -4.29
N THR A 27 -4.38 -17.57 -3.31
CA THR A 27 -4.84 -18.56 -2.32
C THR A 27 -5.67 -19.69 -2.92
N ASN A 28 -6.11 -19.56 -4.17
CA ASN A 28 -6.77 -20.64 -4.89
C ASN A 28 -5.84 -21.84 -5.13
N ARG A 29 -4.52 -21.64 -5.13
CA ARG A 29 -3.48 -22.67 -5.29
C ARG A 29 -2.57 -22.76 -4.06
N PRO A 30 -3.03 -23.26 -2.90
CA PRO A 30 -2.11 -23.59 -1.80
C PRO A 30 -1.01 -24.54 -2.34
N PRO A 31 0.27 -24.39 -1.93
CA PRO A 31 0.76 -23.55 -0.82
C PRO A 31 0.85 -22.04 -1.11
N HIS A 32 0.75 -21.62 -2.36
CA HIS A 32 1.07 -20.25 -2.79
C HIS A 32 0.14 -19.21 -2.16
N ALA A 33 0.73 -18.22 -1.50
CA ALA A 33 0.14 -16.92 -1.27
C ALA A 33 1.01 -15.86 -2.01
N PHE A 34 0.52 -14.63 -2.15
CA PHE A 34 1.25 -13.61 -2.90
C PHE A 34 2.51 -13.17 -2.13
N ARG A 35 3.69 -13.40 -2.71
CA ARG A 35 4.98 -13.09 -2.09
C ARG A 35 5.33 -11.63 -2.36
N LEU A 36 5.35 -10.81 -1.32
CA LEU A 36 5.55 -9.36 -1.42
C LEU A 36 6.90 -8.99 -0.81
N GLY A 37 7.84 -8.51 -1.63
CA GLY A 37 9.06 -7.91 -1.14
C GLY A 37 8.82 -6.49 -0.61
N ILE A 38 9.45 -6.11 0.49
CA ILE A 38 9.24 -4.82 1.16
C ILE A 38 10.59 -4.16 1.46
N ASP A 39 10.77 -2.92 1.00
CA ASP A 39 11.92 -2.08 1.40
C ASP A 39 11.72 -1.53 2.81
N VAL A 40 12.61 -1.91 3.73
CA VAL A 40 12.57 -1.45 5.12
C VAL A 40 13.15 -0.03 5.28
N SER A 41 14.05 0.41 4.39
CA SER A 41 14.68 1.73 4.52
C SER A 41 13.66 2.86 4.36
N LEU A 42 12.73 2.72 3.41
CA LEU A 42 11.56 3.60 3.28
C LEU A 42 10.61 3.52 4.49
N TRP A 43 10.50 2.36 5.14
CA TRP A 43 9.65 2.19 6.33
C TRP A 43 10.18 2.96 7.54
N PHE A 44 11.49 2.95 7.80
CA PHE A 44 12.10 3.75 8.85
C PHE A 44 11.86 5.24 8.63
N PHE A 45 12.08 5.75 7.41
CA PHE A 45 11.85 7.16 7.09
C PHE A 45 10.39 7.59 7.34
N HIS A 46 9.42 6.73 7.03
CA HIS A 46 8.02 7.02 7.34
C HIS A 46 7.68 6.88 8.84
N ALA A 47 8.43 6.10 9.62
CA ALA A 47 8.19 5.89 11.03
C ALA A 47 8.66 7.07 11.91
N GLU A 48 9.68 7.82 11.46
CA GLU A 48 10.18 9.06 12.11
C GLU A 48 9.10 10.14 12.33
N TYR A 49 7.95 10.04 11.66
CA TYR A 49 6.83 10.96 11.82
C TYR A 49 5.86 10.59 12.97
N GLY A 50 6.00 9.43 13.60
CA GLY A 50 5.17 9.05 14.75
C GLY A 50 5.41 9.95 15.96
N GLN A 51 4.34 10.50 16.57
CA GLN A 51 4.45 11.50 17.65
C GLN A 51 3.92 11.03 19.03
N GLU A 52 3.23 9.90 19.11
CA GLU A 52 2.42 9.53 20.29
C GLU A 52 2.71 8.12 20.81
N GLY A 53 2.62 7.94 22.12
CA GLY A 53 2.85 6.67 22.81
C GLY A 53 4.32 6.40 23.14
N GLU A 54 4.59 5.25 23.74
CA GLU A 54 5.95 4.75 23.97
C GLU A 54 6.47 4.09 22.68
N ASN A 55 7.72 4.38 22.31
CA ASN A 55 8.36 3.94 21.06
C ASN A 55 7.47 4.19 19.81
N PRO A 56 7.05 5.45 19.55
CA PRO A 56 6.03 5.80 18.55
C PRO A 56 6.38 5.34 17.12
N GLU A 57 7.66 5.32 16.77
CA GLU A 57 8.15 4.87 15.48
C GLU A 57 8.01 3.34 15.35
N LEU A 58 8.39 2.58 16.39
CA LEU A 58 8.22 1.13 16.43
C LEU A 58 6.74 0.73 16.47
N ARG A 59 5.91 1.52 17.17
CA ARG A 59 4.45 1.39 17.21
C ARG A 59 3.83 1.57 15.82
N THR A 60 4.33 2.54 15.05
CA THR A 60 3.96 2.76 13.64
C THR A 60 4.34 1.55 12.76
N LEU A 61 5.53 0.98 12.96
CA LEU A 61 5.97 -0.22 12.23
C LEU A 61 5.11 -1.45 12.58
N PHE A 62 4.79 -1.66 13.86
CA PHE A 62 3.90 -2.73 14.33
C PHE A 62 2.53 -2.70 13.64
N PHE A 63 1.89 -1.52 13.54
CA PHE A 63 0.61 -1.39 12.83
C PHE A 63 0.72 -1.69 11.33
N ARG A 64 1.89 -1.54 10.71
CA ARG A 64 2.08 -1.98 9.33
C ARG A 64 2.21 -3.50 9.21
N LEU A 65 2.85 -4.16 10.18
CA LEU A 65 2.88 -5.64 10.23
C LEU A 65 1.48 -6.22 10.44
N GLU A 66 0.65 -5.56 11.26
CA GLU A 66 -0.77 -5.87 11.44
C GLU A 66 -1.57 -5.76 10.13
N LEU A 67 -1.38 -4.68 9.36
CA LEU A 67 -2.05 -4.53 8.06
C LEU A 67 -1.65 -5.64 7.06
N LEU A 68 -0.39 -6.09 7.10
CA LEU A 68 0.08 -7.20 6.28
C LEU A 68 -0.54 -8.54 6.73
N LEU A 69 -0.67 -8.78 8.04
CA LEU A 69 -1.27 -9.99 8.62
C LEU A 69 -2.75 -10.17 8.20
N HIS A 70 -3.46 -9.07 7.99
CA HIS A 70 -4.85 -9.07 7.52
C HIS A 70 -5.04 -9.46 6.05
N ASN A 71 -3.97 -9.53 5.27
CA ASN A 71 -4.01 -9.87 3.85
C ASN A 71 -3.36 -11.24 3.59
N PRO A 72 -3.81 -12.00 2.58
CA PRO A 72 -3.23 -13.31 2.27
C PRO A 72 -1.91 -13.16 1.48
N ILE A 73 -0.90 -12.64 2.16
CA ILE A 73 0.46 -12.39 1.63
C ILE A 73 1.53 -13.13 2.43
N GLN A 74 2.68 -13.28 1.78
CA GLN A 74 3.93 -13.77 2.36
C GLN A 74 4.99 -12.66 2.19
N PRO A 75 5.13 -11.76 3.19
CA PRO A 75 6.06 -10.65 3.07
C PRO A 75 7.51 -11.08 3.31
N LEU A 76 8.42 -10.51 2.51
CA LEU A 76 9.87 -10.62 2.66
C LEU A 76 10.46 -9.21 2.82
N PHE A 77 10.91 -8.90 4.03
CA PHE A 77 11.51 -7.61 4.38
C PHE A 77 13.00 -7.60 4.04
N ILE A 78 13.43 -6.66 3.18
CA ILE A 78 14.85 -6.49 2.87
C ILE A 78 15.36 -5.22 3.54
N PHE A 79 16.42 -5.37 4.32
CA PHE A 79 17.15 -4.29 4.97
C PHE A 79 18.41 -3.93 4.17
N ASP A 80 18.76 -2.65 4.09
CA ASP A 80 19.99 -2.18 3.46
C ASP A 80 21.26 -2.79 4.08
N GLY A 81 22.23 -3.09 3.22
CA GLY A 81 23.55 -3.60 3.57
C GLY A 81 24.65 -2.53 3.69
N PRO A 82 25.85 -2.92 4.15
CA PRO A 82 26.99 -2.02 4.27
C PRO A 82 27.61 -1.62 2.91
N GLY A 83 27.32 -2.37 1.85
CA GLY A 83 27.74 -2.08 0.47
C GLY A 83 26.92 -0.98 -0.22
N ARG A 84 25.93 -0.39 0.45
CA ARG A 84 25.16 0.74 -0.07
C ARG A 84 26.06 1.95 -0.35
N PRO A 85 25.71 2.84 -1.31
CA PRO A 85 26.53 3.97 -1.69
C PRO A 85 26.86 4.90 -0.52
N ALA A 86 28.13 5.25 -0.36
CA ALA A 86 28.56 6.22 0.64
C ALA A 86 28.08 7.66 0.35
N TRP A 87 27.59 7.92 -0.86
CA TRP A 87 26.99 9.19 -1.30
C TRP A 87 25.71 8.92 -2.10
N LYS A 88 24.61 9.58 -1.71
CA LYS A 88 23.30 9.51 -2.38
C LYS A 88 22.58 10.85 -2.19
N ARG A 89 21.89 11.38 -3.19
CA ARG A 89 21.16 12.68 -3.16
C ARG A 89 22.01 13.87 -2.66
N GLY A 90 23.30 13.92 -3.01
CA GLY A 90 24.22 14.99 -2.59
C GLY A 90 24.59 14.97 -1.10
N LYS A 91 24.27 13.90 -0.36
CA LYS A 91 24.64 13.72 1.05
C LYS A 91 25.52 12.48 1.21
N ARG A 92 26.47 12.56 2.15
CA ARG A 92 27.24 11.39 2.60
C ARG A 92 26.37 10.54 3.53
N ILE A 93 26.25 9.25 3.22
CA ILE A 93 25.55 8.25 4.04
C ILE A 93 26.57 7.57 4.96
N ASN A 94 26.20 7.33 6.22
CA ASN A 94 26.95 6.40 7.07
C ASN A 94 26.51 4.97 6.73
N THR A 95 27.33 4.25 5.98
CA THR A 95 27.02 2.88 5.52
C THR A 95 27.04 1.84 6.64
N TRP A 96 27.68 2.15 7.77
CA TRP A 96 27.82 1.24 8.92
C TRP A 96 26.81 1.51 10.05
N ALA A 97 26.13 2.65 10.03
CA ALA A 97 25.06 2.94 10.98
C ALA A 97 23.82 2.09 10.65
N GLN A 98 23.42 1.25 11.61
CA GLN A 98 22.10 0.62 11.62
C GLN A 98 21.08 1.58 12.26
N ASN A 99 19.82 1.49 11.85
CA ASN A 99 18.76 2.27 12.49
C ASN A 99 18.49 1.69 13.90
N PRO A 100 18.32 2.50 14.96
CA PRO A 100 18.01 1.98 16.32
C PRO A 100 16.79 1.06 16.39
N LEU A 101 15.83 1.23 15.48
CA LEU A 101 14.61 0.41 15.39
C LEU A 101 14.84 -0.97 14.75
N THR A 102 16.04 -1.25 14.22
CA THR A 102 16.34 -2.46 13.44
C THR A 102 16.04 -3.74 14.21
N ASP A 103 16.52 -3.85 15.44
CA ASP A 103 16.42 -5.10 16.21
C ASP A 103 15.00 -5.32 16.73
N GLY A 104 14.33 -4.26 17.21
CA GLY A 104 12.91 -4.31 17.59
C GLY A 104 12.00 -4.67 16.41
N LEU A 105 12.25 -4.10 15.23
CA LEU A 105 11.51 -4.44 14.01
C LEU A 105 11.76 -5.89 13.58
N LYS A 106 13.00 -6.38 13.60
CA LYS A 106 13.31 -7.79 13.29
C LYS A 106 12.60 -8.75 14.24
N ALA A 107 12.63 -8.46 15.54
CA ALA A 107 11.93 -9.27 16.55
C ALA A 107 10.42 -9.33 16.26
N PHE A 108 9.78 -8.19 15.93
CA PHE A 108 8.38 -8.18 15.54
C PHE A 108 8.12 -8.92 14.21
N ILE A 109 8.95 -8.75 13.17
CA ILE A 109 8.82 -9.49 11.89
C ILE A 109 8.86 -11.00 12.14
N GLU A 110 9.79 -11.48 12.96
CA GLU A 110 9.91 -12.90 13.32
C GLU A 110 8.71 -13.38 14.14
N ALA A 111 8.25 -12.59 15.12
CA ALA A 111 7.08 -12.91 15.94
C ALA A 111 5.77 -12.94 15.11
N PHE A 112 5.63 -12.10 14.08
CA PHE A 112 4.53 -12.16 13.12
C PHE A 112 4.64 -13.33 12.12
N GLY A 113 5.72 -14.12 12.16
CA GLY A 113 5.93 -15.26 11.27
C GLY A 113 6.33 -14.87 9.85
N PHE A 114 6.96 -13.70 9.68
CA PHE A 114 7.39 -13.17 8.40
C PHE A 114 8.89 -13.43 8.13
N GLU A 115 9.31 -13.21 6.88
CA GLU A 115 10.71 -13.39 6.46
C GLU A 115 11.44 -12.05 6.34
N TRP A 116 12.72 -12.03 6.71
CA TRP A 116 13.60 -10.89 6.47
C TRP A 116 15.01 -11.31 6.07
N ARG A 117 15.71 -10.44 5.34
CA ARG A 117 17.13 -10.56 4.98
C ARG A 117 17.83 -9.21 4.98
N MET A 118 19.16 -9.24 5.11
CA MET A 118 20.01 -8.09 4.78
C MET A 118 20.44 -8.21 3.31
N ALA A 119 20.24 -7.16 2.52
CA ALA A 119 20.92 -7.01 1.23
C ALA A 119 22.44 -6.84 1.46
N PRO A 120 23.29 -7.11 0.47
CA PRO A 120 24.70 -6.75 0.54
C PRO A 120 24.92 -5.26 0.22
N GLY A 121 24.15 -4.72 -0.74
CA GLY A 121 24.10 -3.32 -1.13
C GLY A 121 22.80 -2.64 -0.72
N GLU A 122 22.01 -2.20 -1.69
CA GLU A 122 20.73 -1.50 -1.49
C GLU A 122 19.54 -2.45 -1.52
N ALA A 123 18.60 -2.30 -0.59
CA ALA A 123 17.44 -3.17 -0.45
C ALA A 123 16.57 -3.19 -1.72
N GLU A 124 16.39 -2.05 -2.37
CA GLU A 124 15.57 -1.92 -3.58
C GLU A 124 16.16 -2.66 -4.79
N ALA A 125 17.49 -2.71 -4.89
CA ALA A 125 18.17 -3.46 -5.95
C ALA A 125 18.05 -4.97 -5.73
N GLU A 126 18.20 -5.42 -4.48
CA GLU A 126 17.96 -6.82 -4.09
C GLU A 126 16.50 -7.22 -4.38
N LEU A 127 15.53 -6.39 -3.98
CA LEU A 127 14.10 -6.61 -4.21
C LEU A 127 13.76 -6.69 -5.71
N ALA A 128 14.29 -5.76 -6.52
CA ALA A 128 14.11 -5.76 -7.96
C ALA A 128 14.67 -7.05 -8.59
N TYR A 129 15.85 -7.49 -8.17
CA TYR A 129 16.47 -8.73 -8.61
C TYR A 129 15.64 -9.97 -8.25
N LEU A 130 15.13 -10.05 -7.01
CA LEU A 130 14.25 -11.15 -6.58
C LEU A 130 12.91 -11.17 -7.32
N ASN A 131 12.36 -10.02 -7.69
CA ASN A 131 11.15 -9.94 -8.49
C ASN A 131 11.40 -10.35 -9.94
N ALA A 132 12.49 -9.88 -10.55
CA ALA A 132 12.89 -10.29 -11.90
C ALA A 132 13.17 -11.81 -12.01
N ALA A 133 13.68 -12.43 -10.94
CA ALA A 133 13.91 -13.87 -10.83
C ALA A 133 12.67 -14.69 -10.44
N GLY A 134 11.50 -14.06 -10.19
CA GLY A 134 10.27 -14.77 -9.79
C GLY A 134 10.28 -15.35 -8.38
N ILE A 135 11.24 -14.95 -7.52
CA ILE A 135 11.30 -15.33 -6.10
C ILE A 135 10.24 -14.60 -5.28
N ILE A 136 9.87 -13.38 -5.69
CA ILE A 136 8.74 -12.61 -5.17
C ILE A 136 7.86 -12.11 -6.32
N ASP A 137 6.55 -11.98 -6.06
CA ASP A 137 5.54 -11.67 -7.07
C ASP A 137 5.38 -10.14 -7.30
N GLY A 138 5.82 -9.32 -6.34
CA GLY A 138 5.93 -7.87 -6.49
C GLY A 138 6.74 -7.21 -5.37
N VAL A 139 7.07 -5.92 -5.54
CA VAL A 139 7.84 -5.09 -4.59
C VAL A 139 7.00 -3.93 -4.08
N LEU A 140 6.86 -3.76 -2.77
CA LEU A 140 6.23 -2.59 -2.14
C LEU A 140 7.28 -1.49 -1.89
N THR A 141 7.29 -0.44 -2.72
CA THR A 141 8.13 0.75 -2.54
C THR A 141 7.49 2.00 -3.17
N ASP A 142 7.84 3.18 -2.64
CA ASP A 142 7.56 4.50 -3.22
C ASP A 142 8.76 5.09 -3.99
N ASP A 143 9.81 4.29 -4.19
CA ASP A 143 10.90 4.59 -5.12
C ASP A 143 10.70 3.99 -6.51
N VAL A 144 11.09 4.76 -7.52
CA VAL A 144 11.01 4.36 -8.93
C VAL A 144 12.27 3.60 -9.34
N ASP A 145 13.35 3.74 -8.57
CA ASP A 145 14.64 3.14 -8.86
C ASP A 145 14.59 1.59 -8.84
N ALA A 146 13.58 0.98 -8.20
CA ALA A 146 13.27 -0.45 -8.35
C ALA A 146 13.11 -0.89 -9.83
N PHE A 147 12.52 -0.07 -10.69
CA PHE A 147 12.44 -0.36 -12.13
C PHE A 147 13.78 -0.22 -12.85
N LEU A 148 14.68 0.67 -12.37
CA LEU A 148 16.04 0.82 -12.91
C LEU A 148 16.91 -0.41 -12.58
N PHE A 149 16.68 -1.03 -11.42
CA PHE A 149 17.29 -2.30 -11.05
C PHE A 149 16.62 -3.53 -11.70
N GLY A 150 15.42 -3.37 -12.28
CA GLY A 150 14.77 -4.40 -13.11
C GLY A 150 13.50 -5.04 -12.53
N ALA A 151 12.86 -4.44 -11.53
CA ALA A 151 11.56 -4.90 -11.03
C ALA A 151 10.52 -4.90 -12.17
N GLN A 152 9.63 -5.90 -12.17
CA GLN A 152 8.56 -6.07 -13.16
C GLN A 152 7.20 -5.65 -12.60
N THR A 153 6.99 -5.84 -11.28
CA THR A 153 5.76 -5.49 -10.56
C THR A 153 6.11 -4.67 -9.33
N VAL A 154 5.72 -3.39 -9.32
CA VAL A 154 5.89 -2.48 -8.18
C VAL A 154 4.54 -2.04 -7.64
N TRP A 155 4.37 -2.14 -6.33
CA TRP A 155 3.22 -1.63 -5.60
C TRP A 155 3.66 -0.37 -4.87
N ARG A 156 2.93 0.72 -5.10
CA ARG A 156 3.19 2.02 -4.51
C ARG A 156 2.05 2.40 -3.57
N ASN A 157 2.37 3.06 -2.45
CA ASN A 157 1.35 3.56 -1.54
C ASN A 157 0.52 4.66 -2.23
N PRO A 158 -0.81 4.75 -1.99
CA PRO A 158 -1.60 5.87 -2.48
C PRO A 158 -1.02 7.19 -1.98
N SER A 159 -0.62 8.07 -2.90
CA SER A 159 0.12 9.29 -2.56
C SER A 159 -0.73 10.25 -1.73
N SER A 160 -0.19 10.71 -0.60
CA SER A 160 -0.82 11.69 0.32
C SER A 160 -1.14 13.04 -0.32
N THR A 161 -0.63 13.33 -1.51
CA THR A 161 -1.00 14.50 -2.34
C THR A 161 -2.48 14.54 -2.72
N HIS A 162 -3.21 13.43 -2.61
CA HIS A 162 -4.66 13.44 -2.61
C HIS A 162 -5.19 13.57 -1.17
N ALA A 163 -5.25 14.82 -0.67
CA ALA A 163 -5.77 15.19 0.65
C ALA A 163 -7.27 14.84 0.92
N GLN A 164 -7.91 14.16 -0.03
CA GLN A 164 -9.29 13.66 0.00
C GLN A 164 -9.35 12.13 0.17
N THR A 165 -8.22 11.43 0.19
CA THR A 165 -8.21 9.97 0.41
C THR A 165 -8.46 9.64 1.89
N SER A 166 -9.50 8.86 2.14
CA SER A 166 -9.83 8.37 3.48
C SER A 166 -8.75 7.40 4.00
N ASP A 167 -8.59 7.28 5.33
CA ASP A 167 -7.60 6.35 5.89
C ASP A 167 -7.95 4.88 5.62
N THR A 168 -9.25 4.57 5.50
CA THR A 168 -9.72 3.26 5.02
C THR A 168 -9.27 2.98 3.58
N GLU A 169 -9.20 3.99 2.72
CA GLU A 169 -8.67 3.82 1.36
C GLU A 169 -7.15 3.64 1.33
N LYS A 170 -6.39 4.39 2.14
CA LYS A 170 -4.93 4.28 2.23
C LYS A 170 -4.48 2.90 2.72
N LYS A 171 -5.25 2.29 3.63
CA LYS A 171 -4.97 0.95 4.17
C LYS A 171 -5.27 -0.20 3.19
N ASN A 172 -6.32 -0.08 2.38
CA ASN A 172 -6.83 -1.20 1.58
C ASN A 172 -6.40 -1.20 0.10
N PHE A 173 -5.86 -0.09 -0.42
CA PHE A 173 -5.55 0.04 -1.85
C PHE A 173 -4.08 0.41 -2.08
N VAL A 174 -3.55 -0.01 -3.22
CA VAL A 174 -2.23 0.36 -3.73
C VAL A 174 -2.32 0.76 -5.20
N MET A 175 -1.35 1.54 -5.67
CA MET A 175 -1.11 1.75 -7.09
C MET A 175 -0.16 0.67 -7.58
N VAL A 176 -0.65 -0.23 -8.44
CA VAL A 176 0.15 -1.32 -9.03
C VAL A 176 0.65 -0.89 -10.39
N PHE A 177 1.97 -0.95 -10.56
CA PHE A 177 2.66 -0.75 -11.83
C PHE A 177 3.17 -2.12 -12.29
N GLN A 178 2.71 -2.55 -13.46
CA GLN A 178 3.02 -3.83 -14.08
C GLN A 178 3.04 -3.67 -15.61
N ASP A 179 3.61 -4.61 -16.34
CA ASP A 179 3.59 -4.63 -17.82
C ASP A 179 4.19 -3.37 -18.50
N VAL A 180 5.04 -2.62 -17.78
CA VAL A 180 5.65 -1.35 -18.23
C VAL A 180 6.30 -1.50 -19.61
N LYS A 181 5.95 -0.62 -20.55
CA LYS A 181 6.45 -0.66 -21.95
C LYS A 181 7.69 0.22 -22.17
N LEU A 182 8.56 0.28 -21.16
CA LEU A 182 9.88 0.89 -21.22
C LEU A 182 10.90 -0.14 -20.72
N SER A 183 11.95 -0.38 -21.50
CA SER A 183 13.00 -1.33 -21.16
C SER A 183 13.87 -0.79 -20.01
N ARG A 184 14.51 -1.69 -19.24
CA ARG A 184 15.47 -1.29 -18.19
C ARG A 184 16.57 -0.38 -18.75
N ALA A 185 17.03 -0.61 -19.99
CA ALA A 185 18.00 0.24 -20.66
C ALA A 185 17.46 1.67 -20.89
N GLU A 186 16.22 1.78 -21.36
CA GLU A 186 15.55 3.06 -21.61
C GLU A 186 15.35 3.85 -20.31
N LEU A 187 14.89 3.17 -19.25
CA LEU A 187 14.71 3.76 -17.93
C LEU A 187 16.04 4.25 -17.33
N ILE A 188 17.13 3.47 -17.45
CA ILE A 188 18.47 3.89 -17.02
C ILE A 188 18.96 5.11 -17.80
N LEU A 189 18.77 5.17 -19.11
CA LEU A 189 19.14 6.36 -19.88
C LEU A 189 18.31 7.59 -19.45
N ILE A 190 17.01 7.41 -19.18
CA ILE A 190 16.16 8.47 -18.64
C ILE A 190 16.67 8.93 -17.27
N ALA A 191 17.09 8.03 -16.38
CA ALA A 191 17.67 8.37 -15.08
C ALA A 191 18.96 9.19 -15.21
N LEU A 192 19.90 8.73 -16.05
CA LEU A 192 21.17 9.41 -16.33
C LEU A 192 20.95 10.81 -16.91
N CYS A 193 19.97 10.99 -17.79
CA CYS A 193 19.67 12.27 -18.41
C CYS A 193 18.83 13.22 -17.55
N ALA A 194 17.77 12.74 -16.90
CA ALA A 194 16.77 13.59 -16.23
C ALA A 194 17.06 13.84 -14.74
N GLY A 195 17.99 13.07 -14.16
CA GLY A 195 18.42 13.10 -12.76
C GLY A 195 17.77 12.01 -11.91
N GLY A 196 18.57 11.30 -11.13
CA GLY A 196 18.17 10.22 -10.22
C GLY A 196 18.92 10.28 -8.88
N ASP A 197 18.81 9.25 -8.05
CA ASP A 197 19.33 9.32 -6.67
C ASP A 197 20.87 9.40 -6.56
N TYR A 198 21.60 8.84 -7.53
CA TYR A 198 23.07 8.97 -7.61
C TYR A 198 23.54 10.30 -8.23
N SER A 199 22.78 10.86 -9.18
CA SER A 199 23.04 12.18 -9.80
C SER A 199 21.74 12.96 -9.91
N PRO A 200 21.41 13.81 -8.92
CA PRO A 200 20.16 14.58 -8.92
C PRO A 200 20.06 15.61 -10.06
N GLU A 201 21.20 16.06 -10.59
CA GLU A 201 21.26 17.05 -11.67
C GLU A 201 21.08 16.42 -13.07
N GLY A 202 21.47 15.14 -13.24
CA GLY A 202 21.43 14.45 -14.53
C GLY A 202 22.31 15.13 -15.59
N LEU A 203 21.78 15.24 -16.81
CA LEU A 203 22.36 16.01 -17.90
C LEU A 203 21.68 17.40 -17.96
N PRO A 204 22.38 18.51 -17.65
CA PRO A 204 21.77 19.83 -17.59
C PRO A 204 21.05 20.22 -18.88
N GLY A 205 19.75 20.52 -18.76
CA GLY A 205 18.88 20.87 -19.88
C GLY A 205 18.21 19.69 -20.59
N CYS A 206 18.48 18.44 -20.18
CA CYS A 206 17.77 17.26 -20.69
C CYS A 206 16.51 16.98 -19.85
N GLY A 207 15.34 17.00 -20.49
CA GLY A 207 14.07 16.61 -19.86
C GLY A 207 13.79 15.12 -20.02
N PRO A 208 12.87 14.54 -19.22
CA PRO A 208 12.48 13.13 -19.30
C PRO A 208 11.95 12.76 -20.70
N ASN A 209 11.22 13.65 -21.36
CA ASN A 209 10.70 13.42 -22.72
C ASN A 209 11.82 13.39 -23.77
N THR A 210 12.81 14.29 -23.68
CA THR A 210 13.98 14.27 -24.57
C THR A 210 14.82 13.01 -24.32
N ALA A 211 14.97 12.59 -23.07
CA ALA A 211 15.66 11.35 -22.71
C ALA A 211 14.93 10.10 -23.22
N LYS A 212 13.58 10.04 -23.10
CA LYS A 212 12.74 8.99 -23.69
C LYS A 212 12.88 8.97 -25.22
N GLY A 213 12.97 10.14 -25.87
CA GLY A 213 13.25 10.23 -27.31
C GLY A 213 14.64 9.68 -27.69
N LEU A 214 15.70 9.98 -26.91
CA LEU A 214 17.03 9.40 -27.10
C LEU A 214 17.04 7.87 -26.85
N ALA A 215 16.24 7.40 -25.90
CA ALA A 215 16.08 5.99 -25.60
C ALA A 215 15.42 5.25 -26.78
N HIS A 216 14.27 5.75 -27.25
CA HIS A 216 13.56 5.25 -28.44
C HIS A 216 14.40 5.33 -29.73
N ALA A 217 15.41 6.21 -29.82
CA ALA A 217 16.38 6.25 -30.92
C ALA A 217 17.44 5.12 -30.86
N GLY A 218 17.35 4.23 -29.87
CA GLY A 218 18.23 3.07 -29.69
C GLY A 218 19.57 3.40 -29.00
N HIS A 219 19.77 4.62 -28.50
CA HIS A 219 20.99 4.95 -27.74
C HIS A 219 21.01 4.27 -26.37
N ALA A 220 19.84 3.99 -25.79
CA ALA A 220 19.70 3.26 -24.53
C ALA A 220 20.22 1.83 -24.64
N ASP A 221 19.69 1.05 -25.58
CA ASP A 221 20.02 -0.37 -25.73
C ASP A 221 21.50 -0.58 -26.09
N ARG A 222 22.07 0.28 -26.95
CA ARG A 222 23.51 0.27 -27.26
C ARG A 222 24.37 0.51 -26.03
N LEU A 223 24.03 1.51 -25.21
CA LEU A 223 24.78 1.82 -23.99
C LEU A 223 24.69 0.68 -22.99
N TYR A 224 23.48 0.17 -22.75
CA TYR A 224 23.21 -0.91 -21.82
C TYR A 224 23.89 -2.22 -22.24
N HIS A 225 23.85 -2.56 -23.53
CA HIS A 225 24.52 -3.75 -24.07
C HIS A 225 26.03 -3.70 -23.86
N VAL A 226 26.69 -2.58 -24.18
CA VAL A 226 28.14 -2.45 -23.94
C VAL A 226 28.43 -2.49 -22.43
N ALA A 227 27.64 -1.80 -21.61
CA ALA A 227 27.82 -1.74 -20.15
C ALA A 227 27.45 -3.02 -19.38
N THR A 228 26.96 -4.06 -20.05
CA THR A 228 26.64 -5.38 -19.44
C THR A 228 27.37 -6.56 -20.11
N THR A 229 28.17 -6.31 -21.15
CA THR A 229 28.88 -7.37 -21.89
C THR A 229 30.37 -7.12 -22.10
N GLN A 230 30.83 -5.88 -21.95
CA GLN A 230 32.23 -5.49 -22.14
C GLN A 230 32.89 -5.12 -20.81
N THR A 231 34.23 -5.11 -20.78
CA THR A 231 34.99 -4.65 -19.62
C THR A 231 34.81 -3.15 -19.37
N ARG A 232 35.18 -2.70 -18.17
CA ARG A 232 35.14 -1.27 -17.78
C ARG A 232 36.03 -0.41 -18.70
N GLU A 233 37.16 -0.95 -19.12
CA GLU A 233 38.15 -0.31 -20.00
C GLU A 233 37.60 -0.15 -21.42
N GLU A 234 36.95 -1.18 -21.96
CA GLU A 234 36.28 -1.15 -23.27
C GLU A 234 35.09 -0.20 -23.27
N LEU A 235 34.28 -0.19 -22.19
CA LEU A 235 33.21 0.78 -22.00
C LEU A 235 33.75 2.21 -22.00
N LEU A 236 34.84 2.50 -21.27
CA LEU A 236 35.49 3.82 -21.27
C LEU A 236 35.97 4.24 -22.66
N ALA A 237 36.49 3.32 -23.47
CA ALA A 237 36.89 3.57 -24.85
C ALA A 237 35.70 3.80 -25.79
N TYR A 238 34.55 3.18 -25.53
CA TYR A 238 33.32 3.32 -26.31
C TYR A 238 32.53 4.60 -26.02
N LEU A 239 32.49 5.07 -24.76
CA LEU A 239 31.68 6.23 -24.35
C LEU A 239 31.89 7.50 -25.21
N PRO A 240 33.10 7.88 -25.67
CA PRO A 240 33.28 9.01 -26.59
C PRO A 240 32.56 8.86 -27.93
N ILE A 241 32.50 7.64 -28.49
CA ILE A 241 31.82 7.34 -29.75
C ILE A 241 30.31 7.47 -29.55
N TRP A 242 29.77 6.76 -28.55
CA TRP A 242 28.36 6.83 -28.18
C TRP A 242 27.89 8.27 -27.89
N ARG A 243 28.70 9.06 -27.18
CA ARG A 243 28.41 10.46 -26.89
C ARG A 243 28.36 11.30 -28.17
N ALA A 244 29.25 11.04 -29.14
CA ALA A 244 29.22 11.73 -30.43
C ALA A 244 27.93 11.39 -31.22
N GLU A 245 27.48 10.14 -31.19
CA GLU A 245 26.18 9.74 -31.78
C GLU A 245 25.01 10.49 -31.12
N VAL A 246 24.95 10.52 -29.78
CA VAL A 246 23.91 11.24 -29.03
C VAL A 246 23.93 12.75 -29.33
N ILE A 247 25.10 13.38 -29.38
CA ILE A 247 25.24 14.80 -29.75
C ILE A 247 24.75 15.04 -31.19
N GLN A 248 25.04 14.12 -32.11
CA GLN A 248 24.60 14.23 -33.49
C GLN A 248 23.08 14.06 -33.63
N GLU A 249 22.48 13.13 -32.89
CA GLU A 249 21.03 12.95 -32.86
C GLU A 249 20.34 14.16 -32.24
N LEU A 250 20.86 14.72 -31.14
CA LEU A 250 20.36 15.98 -30.56
C LEU A 250 20.42 17.16 -31.55
N ARG A 251 21.41 17.22 -32.44
CA ARG A 251 21.54 18.28 -33.47
C ARG A 251 20.61 18.07 -34.67
N THR A 252 20.40 16.83 -35.06
CA THR A 252 19.76 16.49 -36.34
C THR A 252 18.32 16.02 -36.20
N ASN A 253 17.96 15.39 -35.07
CA ASN A 253 16.75 14.59 -34.88
C ASN A 253 16.55 13.61 -36.05
N SER A 254 17.60 12.87 -36.40
CA SER A 254 17.63 12.00 -37.58
C SER A 254 16.73 10.77 -37.44
N SER A 255 16.52 10.31 -36.20
CA SER A 255 15.53 9.27 -35.87
C SER A 255 14.08 9.78 -35.92
N GLY A 256 13.88 11.09 -35.76
CA GLY A 256 12.57 11.70 -35.54
C GLY A 256 12.07 11.64 -34.08
N CYS A 257 12.67 10.83 -33.22
CA CYS A 257 12.17 10.50 -31.88
C CYS A 257 12.20 11.66 -30.86
N LEU A 258 12.96 12.74 -31.11
CA LEU A 258 13.06 13.89 -30.19
C LEU A 258 11.95 14.95 -30.41
N GLY A 259 11.16 14.82 -31.48
CA GLY A 259 10.14 15.80 -31.90
C GLY A 259 10.71 17.12 -32.46
N HIS A 260 11.87 17.58 -31.99
CA HIS A 260 12.60 18.72 -32.56
C HIS A 260 14.11 18.64 -32.28
N LYS A 261 14.88 19.55 -32.90
CA LYS A 261 16.34 19.63 -32.75
C LYS A 261 16.71 20.38 -31.46
N HIS A 262 17.60 19.79 -30.67
CA HIS A 262 18.03 20.26 -29.35
C HIS A 262 19.46 20.83 -29.36
N ASN A 263 19.76 21.74 -30.30
CA ASN A 263 21.12 22.28 -30.51
C ASN A 263 21.81 22.87 -29.25
N ARG A 264 21.05 23.47 -28.33
CA ARG A 264 21.62 24.00 -27.07
C ARG A 264 22.12 22.87 -26.17
N LEU A 265 21.31 21.81 -26.02
CA LEU A 265 21.64 20.63 -25.21
C LEU A 265 22.82 19.87 -25.84
N ALA A 266 22.84 19.72 -27.16
CA ALA A 266 23.95 19.09 -27.88
C ALA A 266 25.30 19.77 -27.65
N ASN A 267 25.30 21.08 -27.39
CA ASN A 267 26.51 21.85 -27.09
C ASN A 267 26.85 21.91 -25.59
N SER A 268 25.96 21.43 -24.71
CA SER A 268 26.16 21.39 -23.25
C SER A 268 26.41 19.98 -22.70
N VAL A 269 26.52 18.96 -23.55
CA VAL A 269 26.86 17.58 -23.12
C VAL A 269 28.31 17.52 -22.61
N PRO A 270 28.55 17.22 -21.32
CA PRO A 270 29.91 17.15 -20.78
C PRO A 270 30.70 15.96 -21.35
N ALA A 271 32.03 16.10 -21.45
CA ALA A 271 32.92 15.00 -21.81
C ALA A 271 32.95 13.87 -20.75
N THR A 272 32.45 14.13 -19.54
CA THR A 272 32.27 13.17 -18.45
C THR A 272 30.93 12.43 -18.48
N PHE A 273 29.99 12.79 -19.37
CA PHE A 273 28.69 12.13 -19.47
C PHE A 273 28.74 10.89 -20.39
N PRO A 274 28.08 9.76 -20.04
CA PRO A 274 27.50 9.45 -18.74
C PRO A 274 28.60 9.13 -17.71
N ASP A 275 28.34 9.36 -16.42
CA ASP A 275 29.26 8.90 -15.38
C ASP A 275 29.22 7.36 -15.33
N ILE A 276 30.37 6.74 -15.61
CA ILE A 276 30.51 5.29 -15.67
C ILE A 276 30.17 4.60 -14.34
N ASN A 277 30.43 5.23 -13.19
CA ASN A 277 30.15 4.63 -11.89
C ASN A 277 28.64 4.60 -11.62
N ILE A 278 27.92 5.62 -12.08
CA ILE A 278 26.46 5.71 -11.95
C ILE A 278 25.77 4.75 -12.92
N LEU A 279 26.28 4.65 -14.16
CA LEU A 279 25.81 3.64 -15.11
C LEU A 279 25.98 2.23 -14.55
N LEU A 280 27.18 1.88 -14.07
CA LEU A 280 27.45 0.56 -13.48
C LEU A 280 26.68 0.29 -12.19
N ALA A 281 26.43 1.30 -11.34
CA ALA A 281 25.59 1.13 -10.15
C ALA A 281 24.15 0.70 -10.50
N TYR A 282 23.61 1.16 -11.64
CA TYR A 282 22.30 0.72 -12.12
C TYR A 282 22.34 -0.58 -12.93
N THR A 283 23.37 -0.85 -13.73
CA THR A 283 23.44 -2.07 -14.57
C THR A 283 23.87 -3.31 -13.77
N GLU A 284 24.86 -3.15 -12.88
CA GLU A 284 25.50 -4.19 -12.08
C GLU A 284 25.40 -3.88 -10.56
N PRO A 285 24.18 -3.77 -10.00
CA PRO A 285 24.00 -3.47 -8.59
C PRO A 285 24.52 -4.61 -7.69
N VAL A 286 25.02 -4.26 -6.50
CA VAL A 286 25.51 -5.22 -5.51
C VAL A 286 24.34 -5.96 -4.87
N THR A 287 24.06 -7.17 -5.35
CA THR A 287 22.99 -8.07 -4.90
C THR A 287 23.54 -9.43 -4.44
N SER A 288 22.73 -10.24 -3.75
CA SER A 288 23.11 -11.59 -3.32
C SER A 288 22.92 -12.64 -4.43
N PRO A 289 23.63 -13.77 -4.36
CA PRO A 289 23.29 -14.98 -5.13
C PRO A 289 21.88 -15.49 -4.82
N LEU A 290 21.16 -16.00 -5.83
CA LEU A 290 19.76 -16.45 -5.71
C LEU A 290 19.59 -17.68 -4.82
N GLU A 291 20.63 -18.50 -4.69
CA GLU A 291 20.65 -19.72 -3.87
C GLU A 291 20.27 -19.42 -2.42
N ARG A 292 20.61 -18.22 -1.91
CA ARG A 292 20.22 -17.78 -0.56
C ARG A 292 18.69 -17.70 -0.38
N TYR A 293 17.93 -17.55 -1.47
CA TYR A 293 16.48 -17.33 -1.44
C TYR A 293 15.65 -18.52 -1.93
N ILE A 294 16.23 -19.43 -2.71
CA ILE A 294 15.56 -20.65 -3.17
C ILE A 294 15.13 -21.52 -1.97
N ASP A 295 15.95 -21.55 -0.90
CA ASP A 295 15.68 -22.30 0.33
C ASP A 295 14.68 -21.61 1.30
N ILE A 296 13.99 -20.54 0.89
CA ILE A 296 12.93 -19.96 1.73
C ILE A 296 11.73 -20.91 1.75
N ASP A 297 11.61 -21.67 2.83
CA ASP A 297 10.38 -22.38 3.16
C ASP A 297 9.32 -21.38 3.66
N TRP A 298 8.64 -20.77 2.69
CA TRP A 298 7.51 -19.86 2.89
C TRP A 298 6.34 -20.48 3.69
N MET A 299 6.37 -21.79 3.95
CA MET A 299 5.37 -22.56 4.68
C MET A 299 5.81 -22.93 6.09
N LYS A 300 7.03 -22.56 6.50
CA LYS A 300 7.59 -22.90 7.81
C LYS A 300 7.04 -22.02 8.92
N LYS A 301 7.10 -20.71 8.73
CA LYS A 301 6.78 -19.71 9.75
C LYS A 301 5.28 -19.42 9.83
N GLU A 302 4.80 -19.26 11.06
CA GLU A 302 3.47 -18.75 11.41
C GLU A 302 3.60 -17.74 12.56
N PRO A 303 2.64 -16.82 12.76
CA PRO A 303 2.62 -15.90 13.88
C PRO A 303 2.75 -16.62 15.24
N ASN A 304 3.77 -16.23 16.02
CA ASN A 304 4.01 -16.67 17.38
C ASN A 304 3.29 -15.73 18.35
N VAL A 305 2.04 -16.05 18.70
CA VAL A 305 1.17 -15.19 19.51
C VAL A 305 1.78 -14.82 20.87
N PRO A 306 2.38 -15.76 21.64
CA PRO A 306 3.09 -15.42 22.87
C PRO A 306 4.24 -14.41 22.66
N ALA A 307 5.05 -14.56 21.61
CA ALA A 307 6.14 -13.64 21.33
C ALA A 307 5.65 -12.24 20.92
N ILE A 308 4.57 -12.12 20.14
CA ILE A 308 3.98 -10.81 19.82
C ILE A 308 3.52 -10.12 21.11
N ALA A 309 2.86 -10.85 22.03
CA ALA A 309 2.44 -10.32 23.32
C ALA A 309 3.62 -9.87 24.21
N ALA A 310 4.68 -10.68 24.30
CA ALA A 310 5.90 -10.34 25.04
C ALA A 310 6.62 -9.10 24.48
N LEU A 311 6.65 -8.95 23.15
CA LEU A 311 7.23 -7.76 22.50
C LEU A 311 6.36 -6.51 22.72
N CYS A 312 5.03 -6.64 22.75
CA CYS A 312 4.13 -5.55 23.14
C CYS A 312 4.34 -5.16 24.61
N GLU A 313 4.53 -6.12 25.52
CA GLU A 313 4.93 -5.85 26.91
C GLU A 313 6.31 -5.18 27.01
N MET A 314 7.27 -5.53 26.16
CA MET A 314 8.58 -4.88 26.19
C MET A 314 8.51 -3.42 25.70
N TYR A 315 7.85 -3.17 24.56
CA TYR A 315 7.97 -1.91 23.83
C TYR A 315 6.83 -0.90 24.00
N PHE A 316 5.64 -1.29 24.45
CA PHE A 316 4.48 -0.39 24.43
C PHE A 316 3.85 -0.16 25.80
N GLU A 317 3.34 1.06 26.00
CA GLU A 317 2.69 1.52 27.24
C GLU A 317 1.49 0.65 27.66
N TRP A 318 0.79 0.09 26.66
CA TRP A 318 -0.40 -0.74 26.81
C TRP A 318 -0.11 -2.24 26.96
N GLY A 319 1.17 -2.63 27.01
CA GLY A 319 1.62 -4.03 27.00
C GLY A 319 1.40 -4.82 28.29
N TYR A 320 0.29 -4.61 28.99
CA TYR A 320 -0.13 -5.41 30.15
C TYR A 320 -1.31 -6.32 29.80
N LYS A 321 -1.49 -7.38 30.59
CA LYS A 321 -2.29 -8.57 30.25
C LYS A 321 -3.69 -8.27 29.69
N GLU A 322 -4.48 -7.45 30.37
CA GLU A 322 -5.85 -7.12 30.00
C GLU A 322 -5.91 -6.30 28.69
N SER A 323 -5.03 -5.31 28.55
CA SER A 323 -5.01 -4.41 27.40
C SER A 323 -4.42 -5.07 26.14
N VAL A 324 -3.45 -5.97 26.30
CA VAL A 324 -2.96 -6.83 25.22
C VAL A 324 -4.11 -7.67 24.64
N VAL A 325 -4.91 -8.32 25.49
CA VAL A 325 -6.09 -9.09 25.04
C VAL A 325 -7.12 -8.17 24.34
N LYS A 326 -7.46 -7.01 24.95
CA LYS A 326 -8.38 -6.02 24.36
C LYS A 326 -7.93 -5.57 22.97
N ARG A 327 -6.65 -5.22 22.80
CA ARG A 327 -6.08 -4.74 21.54
C ARG A 327 -5.87 -5.86 20.52
N PHE A 328 -5.51 -7.07 20.93
CA PHE A 328 -5.36 -8.20 20.02
C PHE A 328 -6.71 -8.63 19.42
N ARG A 329 -7.84 -8.38 20.11
CA ARG A 329 -9.20 -8.60 19.57
C ARG A 329 -9.48 -7.85 18.27
N THR A 330 -8.94 -6.63 18.13
CA THR A 330 -9.11 -5.81 16.92
C THR A 330 -7.93 -5.93 15.96
N LEU A 331 -6.70 -6.03 16.48
CA LEU A 331 -5.45 -5.94 15.69
C LEU A 331 -4.89 -7.29 15.24
N ILE A 332 -5.02 -8.35 16.03
CA ILE A 332 -4.31 -9.62 15.75
C ILE A 332 -5.28 -10.73 15.37
N TRP A 333 -6.40 -10.89 16.08
CA TRP A 333 -7.34 -12.00 15.86
C TRP A 333 -7.93 -12.09 14.45
N PRO A 334 -8.31 -11.00 13.75
CA PRO A 334 -8.89 -11.14 12.42
C PRO A 334 -7.86 -11.57 11.35
N GLY A 335 -6.62 -11.07 11.41
CA GLY A 335 -5.51 -11.52 10.56
C GLY A 335 -4.99 -12.92 10.94
N LEU A 336 -4.92 -13.22 12.24
CA LEU A 336 -4.56 -14.56 12.75
C LEU A 336 -5.55 -15.61 12.26
N ALA A 337 -6.86 -15.32 12.26
CA ALA A 337 -7.89 -16.22 11.75
C ALA A 337 -7.67 -16.56 10.25
N LEU A 338 -7.18 -15.61 9.45
CA LEU A 338 -6.81 -15.86 8.05
C LEU A 338 -5.60 -16.80 7.92
N ARG A 339 -4.58 -16.64 8.78
CA ARG A 339 -3.41 -17.53 8.83
C ARG A 339 -3.77 -18.94 9.32
N VAL A 340 -4.58 -19.05 10.38
CA VAL A 340 -5.11 -20.33 10.88
C VAL A 340 -5.96 -21.02 9.82
N LEU A 341 -6.85 -20.29 9.12
CA LEU A 341 -7.64 -20.83 8.01
C LEU A 341 -6.75 -21.40 6.90
N ARG A 342 -5.73 -20.66 6.50
CA ARG A 342 -4.75 -21.11 5.50
C ARG A 342 -4.05 -22.38 5.95
N ARG A 343 -3.53 -22.41 7.18
CA ARG A 343 -2.80 -23.55 7.75
C ARG A 343 -3.69 -24.78 7.89
N TYR A 344 -4.96 -24.60 8.25
CA TYR A 344 -5.95 -25.67 8.33
C TYR A 344 -6.19 -26.34 6.97
N ILE A 345 -6.25 -25.58 5.87
CA ILE A 345 -6.36 -26.16 4.51
C ILE A 345 -5.14 -27.06 4.21
N ILE A 346 -3.93 -26.53 4.43
CA ILE A 346 -2.66 -27.21 4.08
C ILE A 346 -2.40 -28.47 4.93
N GLU A 347 -2.71 -28.42 6.22
CA GLU A 347 -2.44 -29.51 7.17
C GLU A 347 -3.62 -30.49 7.24
N GLY A 348 -4.85 -30.03 6.98
CA GLY A 348 -6.03 -30.88 6.84
C GLY A 348 -5.93 -31.80 5.62
N GLU A 349 -5.39 -31.31 4.50
CA GLU A 349 -5.00 -32.13 3.34
C GLU A 349 -3.98 -33.23 3.71
N GLN A 350 -3.21 -33.05 4.78
CA GLN A 350 -2.25 -34.02 5.33
C GLN A 350 -2.81 -34.84 6.52
N GLY A 351 -4.12 -34.78 6.77
CA GLY A 351 -4.79 -35.51 7.83
C GLY A 351 -4.41 -35.07 9.25
N LYS A 352 -3.94 -33.83 9.44
CA LYS A 352 -3.62 -33.29 10.77
C LYS A 352 -4.85 -32.71 11.47
N ASP A 353 -4.84 -32.76 12.79
CA ASP A 353 -5.92 -32.24 13.64
C ASP A 353 -5.74 -30.75 13.98
N GLU A 354 -6.78 -30.16 14.58
CA GLU A 354 -6.77 -28.75 15.01
C GLU A 354 -5.67 -28.48 16.06
N LYS A 355 -5.33 -29.50 16.87
CA LYS A 355 -4.23 -29.42 17.86
C LYS A 355 -2.86 -29.35 17.20
N TYR A 356 -2.65 -29.97 16.05
CA TYR A 356 -1.44 -29.80 15.25
C TYR A 356 -1.35 -28.39 14.64
N VAL A 357 -2.46 -27.87 14.11
CA VAL A 357 -2.50 -26.52 13.52
C VAL A 357 -2.16 -25.46 14.57
N TRP A 358 -2.84 -25.44 15.71
CA TRP A 358 -2.62 -24.41 16.74
C TRP A 358 -1.22 -24.43 17.36
N ARG A 359 -0.57 -25.60 17.47
CA ARG A 359 0.84 -25.69 17.92
C ARG A 359 1.80 -24.87 17.06
N LYS A 360 1.52 -24.66 15.77
CA LYS A 360 2.35 -23.81 14.89
C LYS A 360 2.36 -22.33 15.31
N PHE A 361 1.33 -21.87 16.02
CA PHE A 361 1.14 -20.47 16.43
C PHE A 361 1.55 -20.19 17.89
N ALA A 362 1.93 -21.24 18.62
CA ALA A 362 2.34 -21.20 20.03
C ALA A 362 3.85 -21.37 20.23
N ALA A 363 4.61 -21.54 19.15
CA ALA A 363 6.02 -21.94 19.17
C ALA A 363 6.26 -23.21 20.00
N ASN A 364 6.85 -23.08 21.20
CA ASN A 364 7.16 -24.19 22.10
C ASN A 364 6.19 -24.29 23.29
N GLU A 365 5.21 -23.40 23.41
CA GLU A 365 4.25 -23.41 24.52
C GLU A 365 3.26 -24.58 24.43
N ALA A 366 2.83 -25.07 25.60
CA ALA A 366 1.83 -26.12 25.68
C ALA A 366 0.46 -25.58 25.28
N VAL A 367 -0.12 -26.13 24.20
CA VAL A 367 -1.43 -25.70 23.70
C VAL A 367 -2.53 -26.66 24.13
N ASP A 368 -3.35 -26.24 25.09
CA ASP A 368 -4.68 -26.79 25.22
C ASP A 368 -5.63 -26.07 24.25
N VAL A 369 -6.18 -26.81 23.30
CA VAL A 369 -7.14 -26.34 22.29
C VAL A 369 -8.58 -26.57 22.74
N GLY A 370 -8.81 -27.34 23.81
CA GLY A 370 -10.14 -27.77 24.24
C GLY A 370 -10.76 -28.82 23.29
N GLU A 371 -12.08 -28.99 23.41
CA GLU A 371 -12.89 -29.90 22.59
C GLU A 371 -13.69 -29.19 21.48
N ALA A 372 -13.83 -27.86 21.56
CA ALA A 372 -14.59 -27.08 20.58
C ALA A 372 -13.73 -26.71 19.36
N GLY A 373 -14.31 -26.80 18.16
CA GLY A 373 -13.65 -26.39 16.91
C GLY A 373 -13.58 -24.87 16.76
N TRP A 374 -12.49 -24.36 16.15
CA TRP A 374 -12.18 -22.92 16.15
C TRP A 374 -13.12 -22.03 15.30
N MET A 375 -13.86 -22.60 14.34
CA MET A 375 -14.92 -21.90 13.59
C MET A 375 -16.27 -22.50 13.98
N THR A 376 -17.17 -21.69 14.54
CA THR A 376 -18.43 -22.18 15.11
C THR A 376 -19.63 -21.97 14.19
N LYS A 377 -19.67 -20.87 13.43
CA LYS A 377 -20.88 -20.48 12.68
C LYS A 377 -20.62 -19.49 11.56
N ILE A 378 -21.39 -19.57 10.48
CA ILE A 378 -21.49 -18.50 9.46
C ILE A 378 -22.80 -17.74 9.66
N HIS A 379 -22.72 -16.40 9.65
CA HIS A 379 -23.86 -15.51 9.91
C HIS A 379 -24.40 -14.81 8.65
N SER A 380 -23.51 -14.39 7.75
CA SER A 380 -23.86 -13.62 6.55
C SER A 380 -22.75 -13.67 5.48
N THR A 381 -23.04 -13.13 4.30
CA THR A 381 -22.08 -12.92 3.20
C THR A 381 -21.96 -11.43 2.87
N ARG A 382 -20.83 -11.01 2.28
CA ARG A 382 -20.69 -9.70 1.62
C ARG A 382 -19.76 -9.75 0.41
N GLU A 383 -19.90 -8.74 -0.44
CA GLU A 383 -18.95 -8.37 -1.49
C GLU A 383 -18.65 -6.88 -1.31
N HIS A 384 -17.44 -6.52 -0.82
CA HIS A 384 -17.14 -5.14 -0.43
C HIS A 384 -16.15 -4.46 -1.38
N GLN A 385 -16.28 -3.15 -1.58
CA GLN A 385 -15.41 -2.42 -2.52
C GLN A 385 -13.94 -2.43 -2.08
N SER A 386 -13.67 -2.36 -0.76
CA SER A 386 -12.30 -2.42 -0.23
C SER A 386 -11.60 -3.76 -0.47
N THR A 387 -12.34 -4.81 -0.85
CA THR A 387 -11.82 -6.15 -1.15
C THR A 387 -11.93 -6.51 -2.63
N GLY A 388 -12.06 -5.51 -3.52
CA GLY A 388 -12.27 -5.72 -4.96
C GLY A 388 -13.59 -6.45 -5.29
N ARG A 389 -14.58 -6.36 -4.39
CA ARG A 389 -15.83 -7.15 -4.40
C ARG A 389 -15.63 -8.67 -4.30
N ALA A 390 -14.49 -9.15 -3.82
CA ALA A 390 -14.32 -10.56 -3.48
C ALA A 390 -15.35 -11.00 -2.42
N LEU A 391 -15.94 -12.18 -2.62
CA LEU A 391 -16.96 -12.76 -1.74
C LEU A 391 -16.35 -13.20 -0.41
N GLN A 392 -16.99 -12.80 0.70
CA GLN A 392 -16.58 -13.13 2.07
C GLN A 392 -17.75 -13.64 2.90
N TYR A 393 -17.48 -14.58 3.82
CA TYR A 393 -18.41 -14.99 4.86
C TYR A 393 -18.11 -14.27 6.18
N ARG A 394 -19.14 -13.90 6.94
CA ARG A 394 -19.03 -13.46 8.35
C ARG A 394 -19.02 -14.70 9.24
N VAL A 395 -17.83 -15.11 9.62
CA VAL A 395 -17.58 -16.31 10.43
C VAL A 395 -17.46 -15.90 11.90
N GLU A 396 -18.09 -16.65 12.78
CA GLU A 396 -17.86 -16.62 14.22
C GLU A 396 -16.76 -17.62 14.57
N ILE A 397 -15.73 -17.13 15.28
CA ILE A 397 -14.55 -17.89 15.69
C ILE A 397 -14.44 -17.89 17.21
N ASP A 398 -13.98 -19.02 17.76
CA ASP A 398 -13.54 -19.06 19.16
C ASP A 398 -12.16 -18.39 19.29
N VAL A 399 -12.03 -17.52 20.28
CA VAL A 399 -10.78 -16.81 20.60
C VAL A 399 -10.15 -17.32 21.90
N SER A 400 -10.71 -18.35 22.55
CA SER A 400 -10.20 -18.88 23.82
C SER A 400 -8.75 -19.36 23.73
N VAL A 401 -8.39 -20.04 22.63
CA VAL A 401 -7.00 -20.47 22.36
C VAL A 401 -6.03 -19.29 22.16
N PRO A 402 -6.25 -18.37 21.20
CA PRO A 402 -5.34 -17.24 21.00
C PRO A 402 -5.28 -16.29 22.21
N VAL A 403 -6.36 -16.12 22.97
CA VAL A 403 -6.33 -15.38 24.24
C VAL A 403 -5.39 -16.06 25.25
N ARG A 404 -5.48 -17.38 25.48
CA ARG A 404 -4.54 -18.10 26.36
C ARG A 404 -3.08 -17.93 25.93
N LEU A 405 -2.82 -17.98 24.61
CA LEU A 405 -1.47 -17.82 24.05
C LEU A 405 -0.92 -16.39 24.20
N ALA A 406 -1.75 -15.35 24.06
CA ALA A 406 -1.30 -13.99 24.36
C ALA A 406 -1.09 -13.79 25.86
N GLU A 407 -1.99 -14.31 26.69
CA GLU A 407 -1.86 -14.24 28.16
C GLU A 407 -0.61 -14.97 28.69
N SER A 408 -0.14 -16.05 28.03
CA SER A 408 1.11 -16.73 28.41
C SER A 408 2.39 -16.02 27.96
N GLY A 409 2.29 -15.11 26.98
CA GLY A 409 3.41 -14.27 26.55
C GLY A 409 3.72 -13.11 27.51
N VAL A 410 2.71 -12.61 28.22
CA VAL A 410 2.84 -11.47 29.16
C VAL A 410 3.34 -11.96 30.52
N GLN A 411 4.52 -11.48 30.92
CA GLN A 411 5.21 -11.81 32.17
C GLN A 411 4.74 -10.96 33.37
N GLY A 412 4.03 -9.86 33.14
CA GLY A 412 3.54 -8.97 34.19
C GLY A 412 4.59 -7.97 34.70
N TRP A 413 5.58 -7.66 33.86
CA TRP A 413 6.57 -6.61 34.09
C TRP A 413 5.93 -5.22 33.97
N ARG A 414 4.89 -5.06 33.14
CA ARG A 414 4.07 -3.84 33.08
C ARG A 414 2.79 -3.97 33.89
N ARG A 415 2.32 -2.83 34.41
CA ARG A 415 1.04 -2.67 35.12
C ARG A 415 0.31 -1.44 34.58
N PRO A 416 -1.03 -1.36 34.72
CA PRO A 416 -1.79 -0.17 34.35
C PRO A 416 -1.21 1.10 35.00
N THR A 417 -1.08 2.16 34.22
CA THR A 417 -0.67 3.48 34.72
C THR A 417 -1.77 3.99 35.66
N GLY A 418 -1.44 4.26 36.92
CA GLY A 418 -2.44 4.50 37.96
C GLY A 418 -2.82 3.26 38.80
N ALA A 419 -1.95 2.25 38.91
CA ALA A 419 -2.11 1.15 39.87
C ALA A 419 -1.44 1.43 41.24
N GLY A 420 -1.46 2.70 41.70
CA GLY A 420 -1.04 3.11 43.04
C GLY A 420 -2.24 3.26 44.00
N PRO A 421 -2.04 3.34 45.33
CA PRO A 421 -3.15 3.39 46.30
C PRO A 421 -4.14 4.53 46.09
N ASP A 422 -3.67 5.67 45.57
CA ASP A 422 -4.43 6.92 45.47
C ASP A 422 -5.05 7.17 44.08
N ALA A 423 -4.99 6.19 43.17
CA ALA A 423 -5.27 6.38 41.75
C ALA A 423 -6.68 5.93 41.30
N ALA A 424 -7.65 5.92 42.21
CA ALA A 424 -9.06 5.66 41.90
C ALA A 424 -9.71 6.75 41.02
N ASP A 425 -9.18 7.98 41.04
CA ASP A 425 -9.82 9.17 40.44
C ASP A 425 -9.43 9.48 38.98
N PHE A 426 -8.50 8.73 38.36
CA PHE A 426 -8.01 9.04 37.00
C PHE A 426 -8.61 8.18 35.87
N LEU A 427 -9.47 7.21 36.17
CA LEU A 427 -9.99 6.24 35.17
C LEU A 427 -11.18 6.72 34.32
N GLN A 428 -11.60 7.99 34.41
CA GLN A 428 -12.90 8.46 33.88
C GLN A 428 -12.89 9.06 32.45
N PHE A 429 -11.80 8.95 31.66
CA PHE A 429 -11.72 9.63 30.36
C PHE A 429 -11.49 8.76 29.10
N GLU A 430 -11.48 7.42 29.21
CA GLU A 430 -11.46 6.52 28.04
C GLU A 430 -12.61 5.48 28.01
N ASP A 431 -13.67 5.66 28.80
CA ASP A 431 -14.87 4.82 28.76
C ASP A 431 -15.97 5.43 27.86
N ARG A 432 -15.90 5.11 26.56
CA ARG A 432 -17.07 5.00 25.69
C ARG A 432 -17.17 3.56 25.19
N ALA A 433 -18.38 3.01 25.27
CA ALA A 433 -18.71 1.58 25.15
C ALA A 433 -18.06 0.68 26.23
N THR A 434 -18.83 0.43 27.29
CA THR A 434 -18.54 -0.59 28.31
C THR A 434 -18.77 -2.00 27.75
N ASP A 435 -17.90 -2.45 26.83
CA ASP A 435 -17.75 -3.88 26.53
C ASP A 435 -17.17 -4.55 27.76
N SER A 436 -17.96 -5.39 28.43
CA SER A 436 -17.52 -6.10 29.64
C SER A 436 -16.27 -6.95 29.36
N ALA A 437 -15.47 -7.22 30.39
CA ALA A 437 -14.28 -8.07 30.26
C ALA A 437 -14.59 -9.51 29.81
N GLU A 438 -15.88 -9.92 29.84
CA GLU A 438 -16.37 -11.18 29.28
C GLU A 438 -16.54 -11.10 27.75
N ASP A 439 -17.07 -10.01 27.19
CA ASP A 439 -17.28 -9.88 25.74
C ASP A 439 -15.95 -9.80 24.97
N GLN A 440 -14.92 -9.23 25.59
CA GLN A 440 -13.56 -9.22 25.02
C GLN A 440 -12.97 -10.63 24.84
N ARG A 441 -13.36 -11.58 25.70
CA ARG A 441 -12.96 -13.00 25.64
C ARG A 441 -13.97 -13.89 24.91
N GLY A 442 -15.19 -13.41 24.66
CA GLY A 442 -16.23 -14.12 23.93
C GLY A 442 -15.93 -14.29 22.43
N PRO A 443 -16.72 -15.10 21.70
CA PRO A 443 -16.53 -15.35 20.28
C PRO A 443 -16.40 -14.07 19.45
N LEU A 444 -15.52 -14.09 18.45
CA LEU A 444 -15.29 -12.95 17.56
C LEU A 444 -15.94 -13.20 16.20
N ARG A 445 -16.53 -12.16 15.59
CA ARG A 445 -17.02 -12.24 14.21
C ARG A 445 -16.03 -11.59 13.25
N VAL A 446 -15.54 -12.35 12.29
CA VAL A 446 -14.53 -11.96 11.30
C VAL A 446 -15.04 -12.13 9.87
N TRP A 447 -14.52 -11.35 8.93
CA TRP A 447 -14.84 -11.51 7.50
C TRP A 447 -13.72 -12.30 6.84
N LEU A 448 -14.01 -13.55 6.44
CA LEU A 448 -13.03 -14.46 5.85
C LEU A 448 -13.37 -14.76 4.38
N PRO A 449 -12.36 -14.99 3.51
CA PRO A 449 -12.59 -15.27 2.09
C PRO A 449 -13.41 -16.52 1.87
N ALA A 450 -14.47 -16.42 1.07
CA ALA A 450 -15.41 -17.52 0.84
C ALA A 450 -14.72 -18.77 0.27
N VAL A 451 -13.81 -18.58 -0.69
CA VAL A 451 -13.03 -19.66 -1.33
C VAL A 451 -12.16 -20.46 -0.35
N MET A 452 -11.68 -19.85 0.73
CA MET A 452 -10.88 -20.54 1.75
C MET A 452 -11.78 -21.22 2.80
N VAL A 453 -12.87 -20.55 3.20
CA VAL A 453 -13.86 -21.11 4.14
C VAL A 453 -14.53 -22.36 3.54
N GLN A 454 -14.88 -22.34 2.26
CA GLN A 454 -15.45 -23.49 1.53
C GLN A 454 -14.51 -24.70 1.51
N LYS A 455 -13.21 -24.48 1.29
CA LYS A 455 -12.19 -25.55 1.33
C LYS A 455 -11.98 -26.09 2.74
N ALA A 456 -11.94 -25.23 3.75
CA ALA A 456 -11.64 -25.62 5.13
C ALA A 456 -12.83 -26.27 5.86
N ARG A 457 -14.05 -25.76 5.68
CA ARG A 457 -15.25 -26.19 6.42
C ARG A 457 -16.46 -26.30 5.48
N PRO A 458 -16.48 -27.25 4.53
CA PRO A 458 -17.58 -27.42 3.58
C PRO A 458 -18.93 -27.63 4.29
N ALA A 459 -18.98 -28.50 5.32
CA ALA A 459 -20.19 -28.74 6.11
C ALA A 459 -20.78 -27.46 6.74
N LEU A 460 -19.94 -26.55 7.25
CA LEU A 460 -20.37 -25.29 7.84
C LEU A 460 -20.97 -24.33 6.78
N VAL A 461 -20.47 -24.41 5.54
CA VAL A 461 -21.03 -23.67 4.40
C VAL A 461 -22.34 -24.28 3.95
N GLU A 462 -22.43 -25.61 3.86
CA GLU A 462 -23.66 -26.33 3.53
C GLU A 462 -24.79 -25.98 4.52
N GLU A 463 -24.55 -26.12 5.83
CA GLU A 463 -25.50 -25.72 6.89
C GLU A 463 -25.98 -24.27 6.73
N PHE A 464 -25.07 -23.35 6.42
CA PHE A 464 -25.39 -21.94 6.20
C PHE A 464 -26.25 -21.73 4.94
N GLU A 465 -25.90 -22.37 3.83
CA GLU A 465 -26.64 -22.27 2.57
C GLU A 465 -28.02 -22.93 2.65
N GLU A 466 -28.16 -24.04 3.36
CA GLU A 466 -29.45 -24.66 3.67
C GLU A 466 -30.32 -23.75 4.55
N MET A 467 -29.73 -23.09 5.55
CA MET A 467 -30.41 -22.11 6.39
C MET A 467 -30.88 -20.89 5.59
N ILE A 468 -30.07 -20.40 4.63
CA ILE A 468 -30.45 -19.36 3.67
C ILE A 468 -31.59 -19.85 2.75
N ARG A 469 -31.53 -21.09 2.24
CA ARG A 469 -32.56 -21.70 1.39
C ARG A 469 -33.90 -21.80 2.11
N CYS A 470 -33.91 -22.35 3.33
CA CYS A 470 -35.08 -22.44 4.20
C CYS A 470 -35.68 -21.06 4.52
N ARG A 471 -34.84 -20.03 4.74
CA ARG A 471 -35.31 -18.65 4.95
C ARG A 471 -35.94 -18.05 3.69
N LYS A 472 -35.41 -18.32 2.50
CA LYS A 472 -35.99 -17.88 1.22
C LYS A 472 -37.33 -18.58 0.94
N GLU A 473 -37.44 -19.87 1.23
CA GLU A 473 -38.69 -20.64 1.05
C GLU A 473 -39.79 -20.17 1.99
N LYS A 474 -39.48 -19.94 3.28
CA LYS A 474 -40.42 -19.36 4.25
C LYS A 474 -40.90 -17.95 3.89
N LYS A 475 -40.12 -17.20 3.07
CA LYS A 475 -40.47 -15.86 2.56
C LYS A 475 -41.24 -15.86 1.23
N LYS A 476 -41.40 -17.00 0.54
CA LYS A 476 -42.29 -17.07 -0.63
C LYS A 476 -43.76 -16.96 -0.14
N PRO A 477 -44.58 -16.07 -0.73
CA PRO A 477 -45.98 -15.96 -0.33
C PRO A 477 -46.70 -17.28 -0.59
N LYS A 478 -47.38 -17.82 0.43
CA LYS A 478 -48.24 -19.00 0.27
C LYS A 478 -49.37 -18.65 -0.69
N GLY A 479 -49.26 -19.09 -1.94
CA GLY A 479 -50.38 -19.07 -2.89
C GLY A 479 -51.60 -19.73 -2.25
N LYS A 480 -52.78 -19.09 -2.38
CA LYS A 480 -54.02 -19.58 -1.77
C LYS A 480 -54.22 -21.06 -2.13
N LYS A 481 -54.33 -21.93 -1.12
CA LYS A 481 -54.84 -23.29 -1.32
C LYS A 481 -56.23 -23.16 -1.96
N LYS A 482 -56.37 -23.70 -3.17
CA LYS A 482 -57.66 -23.82 -3.85
C LYS A 482 -58.42 -24.93 -3.13
N VAL A 483 -59.34 -24.57 -2.25
CA VAL A 483 -60.35 -25.49 -1.75
C VAL A 483 -61.32 -25.75 -2.90
N THR A 484 -61.50 -27.02 -3.24
CA THR A 484 -62.57 -27.48 -4.13
C THR A 484 -63.74 -27.90 -3.27
N GLU A 485 -64.77 -27.05 -3.20
CA GLU A 485 -66.11 -27.46 -2.77
C GLU A 485 -66.95 -27.74 -4.02
N GLU A 486 -67.56 -28.92 -4.07
CA GLU A 486 -68.79 -29.15 -4.80
C GLU A 486 -69.95 -28.93 -3.83
N MET A 487 -70.95 -28.13 -4.21
CA MET A 487 -72.38 -28.35 -3.92
C MET A 487 -73.26 -27.27 -4.61
N SER A 488 -74.58 -27.48 -4.63
CA SER A 488 -75.53 -27.05 -5.66
C SER A 488 -76.68 -26.14 -5.17
N GLY A 489 -77.26 -25.31 -6.07
CA GLY A 489 -78.55 -24.60 -5.95
C GLY A 489 -78.49 -23.27 -5.16
N ASP A 490 -78.77 -22.08 -5.72
CA ASP A 490 -80.07 -21.48 -6.16
C ASP A 490 -80.98 -21.16 -4.95
N ASP A 491 -81.55 -19.95 -4.68
CA ASP A 491 -81.86 -18.69 -5.42
C ASP A 491 -81.53 -17.43 -4.54
N GLU A 492 -80.92 -16.32 -5.03
CA GLU A 492 -81.48 -15.08 -5.65
C GLU A 492 -82.37 -14.14 -4.77
N PRO A 493 -82.46 -12.82 -5.04
CA PRO A 493 -81.56 -11.84 -5.68
C PRO A 493 -81.12 -10.80 -4.60
N PRO A 494 -81.17 -9.44 -4.72
CA PRO A 494 -80.87 -8.46 -5.81
C PRO A 494 -79.69 -7.51 -5.40
N THR A 495 -79.35 -6.34 -5.98
CA THR A 495 -79.81 -5.53 -7.14
C THR A 495 -78.64 -5.18 -8.07
N SER A 496 -78.93 -4.72 -9.30
CA SER A 496 -77.98 -4.05 -10.20
C SER A 496 -78.59 -2.72 -10.70
N PRO A 497 -77.81 -1.80 -11.33
CA PRO A 497 -77.49 -1.99 -12.74
C PRO A 497 -76.06 -1.63 -13.17
N ARG A 498 -75.72 -2.08 -14.38
CA ARG A 498 -74.39 -2.09 -15.01
C ARG A 498 -74.48 -1.58 -16.45
N LYS A 499 -73.65 -0.61 -16.84
CA LYS A 499 -73.26 -0.31 -18.24
C LYS A 499 -71.82 0.23 -18.19
N LYS A 500 -70.74 -0.43 -18.63
CA LYS A 500 -70.43 -1.46 -19.66
C LYS A 500 -70.36 -0.91 -21.10
N LYS A 501 -69.13 -1.02 -21.66
CA LYS A 501 -68.65 -0.95 -23.07
C LYS A 501 -67.73 0.26 -23.36
N THR A 502 -66.58 0.17 -24.04
CA THR A 502 -65.59 -0.86 -24.48
C THR A 502 -64.63 -0.16 -25.47
N ALA A 503 -63.52 -0.81 -25.84
CA ALA A 503 -62.52 -0.48 -26.89
C ALA A 503 -61.32 0.35 -26.37
N ALA A 504 -60.06 -0.08 -26.48
CA ALA A 504 -59.28 -0.81 -27.51
C ALA A 504 -58.57 0.12 -28.52
N THR A 505 -57.27 -0.12 -28.66
CA THR A 505 -56.24 0.65 -29.41
C THR A 505 -56.45 0.61 -30.93
N PRO A 506 -55.89 1.57 -31.70
CA PRO A 506 -54.57 1.32 -32.31
C PRO A 506 -53.65 2.57 -32.43
N SER A 507 -52.55 2.42 -33.17
CA SER A 507 -51.31 3.21 -33.14
C SER A 507 -51.16 4.32 -34.20
N ALA A 508 -50.18 5.22 -33.95
CA ALA A 508 -49.19 5.78 -34.89
C ALA A 508 -49.09 7.33 -35.00
N THR A 509 -47.82 7.73 -35.21
CA THR A 509 -47.15 9.01 -35.52
C THR A 509 -47.80 9.84 -36.67
N PRO A 510 -47.43 11.13 -36.93
CA PRO A 510 -46.09 11.76 -36.71
C PRO A 510 -46.05 13.26 -36.31
N ARG A 511 -44.84 13.82 -36.15
CA ARG A 511 -44.49 15.21 -36.57
C ARG A 511 -42.99 15.56 -36.52
N THR A 512 -42.46 15.93 -37.68
CA THR A 512 -41.37 16.89 -37.95
C THR A 512 -41.78 17.64 -39.25
N PRO A 513 -41.02 18.58 -39.87
CA PRO A 513 -39.85 19.37 -39.44
C PRO A 513 -39.99 20.90 -39.76
N THR A 514 -38.85 21.62 -39.74
CA THR A 514 -38.53 22.89 -40.46
C THR A 514 -38.80 24.24 -39.77
N LYS A 515 -37.99 25.33 -39.96
CA LYS A 515 -36.86 25.60 -40.91
C LYS A 515 -35.94 26.76 -40.39
N ARG A 516 -34.61 26.66 -40.64
CA ARG A 516 -33.65 27.67 -41.22
C ARG A 516 -33.80 29.18 -40.87
N LYS A 517 -32.75 30.00 -40.66
CA LYS A 517 -31.47 30.23 -41.42
C LYS A 517 -30.62 31.25 -40.58
N SER A 518 -29.32 31.08 -40.28
CA SER A 518 -28.08 31.27 -41.09
C SER A 518 -27.41 32.67 -41.02
N LYS A 519 -26.06 32.70 -41.04
CA LYS A 519 -25.12 33.85 -41.29
C LYS A 519 -24.88 34.84 -40.13
N SER A 520 -23.75 35.56 -40.00
CA SER A 520 -22.36 35.39 -40.50
C SER A 520 -21.43 36.51 -39.95
N ALA A 521 -20.13 36.23 -39.87
CA ALA A 521 -18.99 37.18 -40.02
C ALA A 521 -18.63 38.21 -38.92
N LEU A 522 -17.32 38.47 -38.90
CA LEU A 522 -16.51 39.56 -38.31
C LEU A 522 -17.03 40.99 -38.67
N PRO A 523 -16.55 42.14 -38.10
CA PRO A 523 -15.15 42.35 -37.67
C PRO A 523 -14.80 43.34 -36.53
N THR A 524 -13.49 43.36 -36.22
CA THR A 524 -12.62 44.47 -35.75
C THR A 524 -13.23 45.78 -35.22
N LYS A 525 -12.60 46.30 -34.14
CA LYS A 525 -12.07 47.68 -34.15
C LYS A 525 -10.87 47.87 -33.23
N ALA A 526 -9.73 48.24 -33.81
CA ALA A 526 -8.57 48.74 -33.09
C ALA A 526 -8.51 50.27 -33.18
N ARG A 527 -8.02 50.94 -32.12
CA ARG A 527 -7.57 52.34 -32.11
C ARG A 527 -6.61 52.48 -30.91
N ARG A 528 -5.28 52.43 -31.05
CA ARG A 528 -4.28 53.39 -31.62
C ARG A 528 -4.01 54.64 -30.75
N ARG A 529 -2.75 54.73 -30.27
CA ARG A 529 -1.96 55.92 -29.79
C ARG A 529 -2.47 56.50 -28.44
N GLY A 530 -1.68 56.84 -27.42
CA GLY A 530 -0.24 57.22 -27.28
C GLY A 530 -0.06 58.75 -27.41
N PRO A 531 0.89 59.45 -26.73
CA PRO A 531 2.05 59.01 -25.92
C PRO A 531 2.20 59.79 -24.56
N GLU A 532 3.44 60.17 -24.18
CA GLU A 532 3.93 60.99 -23.02
C GLU A 532 4.05 60.23 -21.68
N ASP A 533 5.24 59.94 -21.15
CA ASP A 533 6.37 60.77 -20.64
C ASP A 533 6.14 61.34 -19.23
N ASP A 534 6.90 60.85 -18.24
CA ASP A 534 7.78 61.72 -17.45
C ASP A 534 8.91 60.96 -16.71
N MET A 535 9.99 61.68 -16.40
CA MET A 535 11.26 61.17 -15.86
C MET A 535 11.41 61.45 -14.36
N VAL A 536 11.93 60.51 -13.54
CA VAL A 536 12.81 60.89 -12.40
C VAL A 536 14.01 59.95 -12.23
N ARG A 537 15.19 60.58 -12.27
CA ARG A 537 16.55 60.08 -12.05
C ARG A 537 16.76 59.24 -10.77
N LYS A 538 17.68 58.26 -10.83
CA LYS A 538 18.63 57.96 -9.72
C LYS A 538 20.04 57.62 -10.25
N SER A 539 21.05 58.20 -9.59
CA SER A 539 22.50 57.96 -9.72
C SER A 539 23.25 58.88 -8.74
N PRO A 540 24.53 58.61 -8.37
CA PRO A 540 25.16 57.31 -8.07
C PRO A 540 26.21 57.39 -6.91
N ARG A 541 26.95 56.28 -6.66
CA ARG A 541 28.24 56.20 -5.89
C ARG A 541 28.10 56.46 -4.36
N LYS A 542 28.95 56.03 -3.42
CA LYS A 542 30.36 55.55 -3.30
C LYS A 542 30.38 54.57 -2.06
N ASN A 543 31.37 53.73 -1.69
CA ASN A 543 32.72 53.37 -2.18
C ASN A 543 33.08 51.90 -1.76
N LYS A 544 34.31 51.63 -1.27
CA LYS A 544 34.86 50.43 -0.58
C LYS A 544 35.96 50.91 0.43
N LEU A 545 36.70 49.95 1.04
CA LEU A 545 37.81 50.04 2.03
C LEU A 545 37.33 50.17 3.50
N ASP A 546 37.95 49.55 4.52
CA ASP A 546 39.02 48.53 4.54
C ASP A 546 39.00 47.68 5.84
N SER A 547 39.88 46.66 5.94
CA SER A 547 40.19 45.87 7.16
C SER A 547 41.24 46.62 8.05
N PRO A 548 41.77 46.14 9.22
CA PRO A 548 41.71 44.78 9.80
C PRO A 548 41.72 44.61 11.36
N SER A 549 41.72 43.34 11.80
CA SER A 549 42.46 42.77 12.97
C SER A 549 42.03 42.96 14.46
N ARG A 550 41.94 41.78 15.10
CA ARG A 550 42.41 41.37 16.46
C ARG A 550 41.49 41.39 17.71
N ARG A 551 41.44 40.18 18.31
CA ARG A 551 41.41 39.79 19.75
C ARG A 551 40.08 39.62 20.52
N LEU A 552 39.84 38.34 20.83
CA LEU A 552 39.61 37.73 22.16
C LEU A 552 38.21 37.72 22.83
N ARG A 553 37.93 36.50 23.35
CA ARG A 553 37.11 36.09 24.51
C ARG A 553 35.58 35.96 24.40
N GLU A 554 35.16 34.71 24.66
CA GLU A 554 34.09 34.27 25.58
C GLU A 554 32.65 34.79 25.40
N GLY A 555 31.71 33.87 25.15
CA GLY A 555 30.26 34.13 25.19
C GLY A 555 29.43 33.11 24.41
N SER A 556 28.89 32.10 25.10
CA SER A 556 27.91 31.12 24.57
C SER A 556 26.47 31.72 24.61
N PRO A 557 25.45 31.07 23.99
CA PRO A 557 24.60 31.78 23.04
C PRO A 557 23.20 32.19 23.54
N THR A 558 22.61 33.20 22.90
CA THR A 558 21.16 33.49 22.96
C THR A 558 20.50 33.29 21.59
N ARG A 559 19.58 32.32 21.52
CA ARG A 559 18.92 31.89 20.28
C ARG A 559 17.65 32.73 20.06
N GLY A 560 17.70 33.67 19.11
CA GLY A 560 16.54 34.50 18.75
C GLY A 560 15.40 33.66 18.16
N LYS A 561 14.18 33.81 18.71
CA LYS A 561 12.97 33.12 18.22
C LYS A 561 12.46 33.77 16.93
N ALA A 562 12.54 33.07 15.81
CA ALA A 562 11.75 33.39 14.62
C ALA A 562 10.38 32.68 14.71
N LYS A 563 9.28 33.43 14.64
CA LYS A 563 7.92 32.88 14.64
C LYS A 563 7.53 32.42 13.24
N SER A 564 7.40 31.12 13.02
CA SER A 564 6.56 30.56 11.94
C SER A 564 5.14 30.33 12.48
N LYS A 565 4.13 30.48 11.61
CA LYS A 565 2.72 30.28 11.98
C LYS A 565 2.42 28.78 12.12
N PRO A 566 1.54 28.36 13.05
CA PRO A 566 1.09 26.98 13.10
C PRO A 566 0.29 26.64 11.85
N ILE A 567 0.52 25.44 11.31
CA ILE A 567 -0.44 24.74 10.46
C ILE A 567 -1.23 23.86 11.42
N GLU A 568 -2.56 23.95 11.39
CA GLU A 568 -3.40 23.05 12.20
C GLU A 568 -3.23 21.62 11.70
N VAL A 569 -2.76 20.75 12.59
CA VAL A 569 -2.75 19.29 12.41
C VAL A 569 -3.84 18.75 13.33
N ILE A 570 -4.87 18.15 12.73
CA ILE A 570 -5.98 17.55 13.47
C ILE A 570 -5.50 16.22 14.06
N VAL A 571 -5.66 16.07 15.37
CA VAL A 571 -5.37 14.85 16.13
C VAL A 571 -6.38 13.76 15.74
N ILE A 572 -5.90 12.53 15.55
CA ILE A 572 -6.78 11.38 15.28
C ILE A 572 -7.32 10.85 16.61
N SER A 573 -8.47 11.37 17.05
CA SER A 573 -9.32 10.65 18.00
C SER A 573 -10.19 9.65 17.24
N SER A 574 -10.13 8.37 17.62
CA SER A 574 -11.01 7.33 17.08
C SER A 574 -12.39 7.40 17.73
N ASP A 575 -13.32 8.14 17.12
CA ASP A 575 -14.75 8.16 17.48
C ASP A 575 -15.55 8.58 16.23
N ASP A 576 -16.17 7.61 15.54
CA ASP A 576 -17.39 7.83 14.72
C ASP A 576 -17.97 6.48 14.26
N GLU A 577 -19.04 6.02 14.93
CA GLU A 577 -19.86 4.91 14.44
C GLU A 577 -20.99 5.44 13.55
N GLY A 578 -21.03 4.99 12.30
CA GLY A 578 -22.14 5.26 11.40
C GLY A 578 -23.40 4.48 11.80
N SER A 579 -24.35 5.17 12.43
CA SER A 579 -25.66 4.61 12.79
C SER A 579 -26.66 4.72 11.64
N ASP A 580 -27.05 3.59 11.07
CA ASP A 580 -28.25 3.48 10.22
C ASP A 580 -29.43 3.07 11.09
N SER A 581 -30.30 4.02 11.42
CA SER A 581 -31.50 3.80 12.23
C SER A 581 -32.77 4.02 11.42
N ASP A 582 -33.66 3.03 11.43
CA ASP A 582 -34.96 3.08 10.74
C ASP A 582 -35.83 4.25 11.24
N ALA A 583 -36.04 5.25 10.39
CA ALA A 583 -36.95 6.35 10.66
C ALA A 583 -38.38 6.01 10.21
N MET A 584 -39.18 5.46 11.15
CA MET A 584 -40.64 5.39 10.98
C MET A 584 -41.24 6.80 10.92
N VAL A 585 -41.91 7.14 9.81
CA VAL A 585 -42.70 8.36 9.71
C VAL A 585 -44.06 8.14 10.37
N PHE A 586 -44.36 8.89 11.44
CA PHE A 586 -45.72 9.10 11.92
C PHE A 586 -46.09 10.59 11.82
N VAL A 587 -47.34 10.83 11.44
CA VAL A 587 -47.92 12.15 11.17
C VAL A 587 -48.48 12.74 12.46
N GLY A 588 -48.25 14.03 12.68
CA GLY A 588 -48.78 14.84 13.78
C GLY A 588 -48.40 16.30 13.63
#